data_AF-A0A024TZQ0-F1
#
_entry.id   AF-A0A024TZQ0-F1
#
_cell.length_a   1.000
_cell.length_b   1.000
_cell.length_c   1.000
_cell.angle_alpha   90.00
_cell.angle_beta   90.00
_cell.angle_gamma   90.00
#
_symmetry.space_group_name_H-M   'P 1'
#
loop_
_entity.id
_entity.type
_entity.pdbx_description
1 polymer ?
#
loop_
_entity_poly.entity_id
_entity_poly.type
_entity_poly.pdbx_seq_one_letter_code
_entity_poly.pdbx_strand_id
1 'polypeptide(L)'
;MNELPLLEVGMVFGGSKEALHYVQDYAFQTNKQVKVMSKSGGGHKRLICSWTPCSFFVQMYQQKKPVDESKGRPWYISSCDLNHAVDCMSVAKPTCRQLTQMQALQTVVHSNSKISANAIISAMPSLNLKRLQRTVYRAKREILTRTPESSTFDPDGYTAAGLVPKQQLAPSAQAIGPASVPSPQLPKKRKESDKDLVEIERARLELKRRKEARLEREAQVHHRILVAKAEEAELALKVARAKARHELLNAGISHDEADQILM
;
A
#
# COMPACT_ATOMS: atom_id res chain seq x y z
N MET A 1 -15.26 9.52 25.03
CA MET A 1 -13.98 10.22 24.80
C MET A 1 -13.00 9.14 24.38
N ASN A 2 -12.63 9.07 23.10
CA ASN A 2 -11.63 8.10 22.67
C ASN A 2 -10.28 8.64 23.12
N GLU A 3 -9.60 7.93 24.02
CA GLU A 3 -8.25 8.27 24.43
C GLU A 3 -7.37 8.37 23.17
N LEU A 4 -6.64 9.49 23.04
CA LEU A 4 -5.67 9.63 21.97
C LEU A 4 -4.60 8.55 22.19
N PRO A 5 -4.28 7.72 21.18
CA PRO A 5 -3.25 6.72 21.29
C PRO A 5 -1.96 7.42 21.68
N LEU A 6 -1.33 6.94 22.74
CA LEU A 6 -0.09 7.49 23.24
C LEU A 6 1.06 6.99 22.38
N LEU A 7 1.94 7.88 21.94
CA LEU A 7 3.11 7.51 21.14
C LEU A 7 4.39 7.90 21.89
N GLU A 8 5.05 6.92 22.49
CA GLU A 8 6.22 7.17 23.35
C GLU A 8 7.50 6.54 22.81
N VAL A 9 8.61 7.13 23.22
CA VAL A 9 9.94 6.54 23.00
C VAL A 9 10.03 5.25 23.81
N GLY A 10 10.55 4.18 23.19
CA GLY A 10 10.70 2.87 23.81
C GLY A 10 9.55 1.90 23.54
N MET A 11 8.42 2.33 22.94
CA MET A 11 7.36 1.42 22.52
C MET A 11 7.88 0.37 21.53
N VAL A 12 7.48 -0.89 21.72
CA VAL A 12 7.93 -2.04 20.94
C VAL A 12 6.77 -2.68 20.17
N PHE A 13 7.05 -3.14 18.95
CA PHE A 13 6.10 -3.77 18.03
C PHE A 13 6.67 -5.09 17.50
N GLY A 14 5.80 -6.06 17.23
CA GLY A 14 6.19 -7.36 16.69
C GLY A 14 6.64 -7.28 15.22
N GLY A 15 6.21 -6.24 14.49
CA GLY A 15 6.59 -6.08 13.09
C GLY A 15 6.62 -4.65 12.55
N SER A 16 7.35 -4.47 11.44
CA SER A 16 7.50 -3.18 10.75
C SER A 16 6.18 -2.61 10.23
N LYS A 17 5.24 -3.48 9.85
CA LYS A 17 3.90 -3.08 9.37
C LYS A 17 3.03 -2.60 10.53
N GLU A 18 3.04 -3.33 11.64
CA GLU A 18 2.31 -2.98 12.85
C GLU A 18 2.76 -1.62 13.39
N ALA A 19 4.08 -1.41 13.54
CA ALA A 19 4.64 -0.13 13.96
C ALA A 19 4.22 1.02 13.02
N LEU A 20 4.27 0.79 11.70
CA LEU A 20 3.82 1.77 10.71
C LEU A 20 2.32 2.08 10.85
N HIS A 21 1.51 1.05 11.05
CA HIS A 21 0.06 1.18 11.20
C HIS A 21 -0.28 2.01 12.44
N TYR A 22 0.38 1.73 13.56
CA TYR A 22 0.19 2.46 14.81
C TYR A 22 0.46 3.97 14.66
N VAL A 23 1.60 4.34 14.06
CA VAL A 23 1.94 5.76 13.83
C VAL A 23 0.96 6.42 12.86
N GLN A 24 0.49 5.69 11.83
CA GLN A 24 -0.54 6.20 10.91
C GLN A 24 -1.87 6.45 11.61
N ASP A 25 -2.24 5.62 12.59
CA ASP A 25 -3.47 5.76 13.37
C ASP A 25 -3.38 6.95 14.31
N TYR A 26 -2.24 7.14 14.98
CA TYR A 26 -1.94 8.35 15.76
C TYR A 26 -2.10 9.63 14.93
N ALA A 27 -1.45 9.68 13.76
CA ALA A 27 -1.53 10.83 12.88
C ALA A 27 -2.95 11.09 12.37
N PHE A 28 -3.69 10.03 12.05
CA PHE A 28 -5.06 10.15 11.57
C PHE A 28 -5.99 10.74 12.63
N GLN A 29 -5.85 10.32 13.89
CA GLN A 29 -6.67 10.84 15.00
C GLN A 29 -6.39 12.31 15.32
N THR A 30 -5.15 12.76 15.11
CA THR A 30 -4.77 14.19 15.21
C THR A 30 -5.13 14.99 13.95
N ASN A 31 -5.88 14.40 13.01
CA ASN A 31 -6.23 14.98 11.71
C ASN A 31 -5.04 15.34 10.81
N LYS A 32 -3.90 14.69 11.00
CA LYS A 32 -2.67 14.90 10.24
C LYS A 32 -2.35 13.70 9.34
N GLN A 33 -1.40 13.89 8.44
CA GLN A 33 -0.90 12.82 7.57
C GLN A 33 0.60 12.65 7.74
N VAL A 34 1.03 11.38 7.84
CA VAL A 34 2.43 10.99 7.86
C VAL A 34 2.84 10.26 6.59
N LYS A 35 4.13 10.37 6.24
CA LYS A 35 4.78 9.67 5.13
C LYS A 35 6.07 9.03 5.64
N VAL A 36 6.44 7.91 5.02
CA VAL A 36 7.76 7.30 5.26
C VAL A 36 8.79 8.08 4.46
N MET A 37 9.88 8.51 5.11
CA MET A 37 10.97 9.23 4.48
C MET A 37 11.72 8.31 3.50
N SER A 38 12.08 8.79 2.31
CA SER A 38 12.67 7.98 1.22
C SER A 38 13.98 7.26 1.58
N LYS A 39 14.73 7.78 2.55
CA LYS A 39 15.98 7.16 3.05
C LYS A 39 15.75 6.03 4.08
N SER A 40 14.49 5.69 4.35
CA SER A 40 14.11 4.61 5.28
C SER A 40 14.17 3.25 4.59
N GLY A 41 14.85 2.27 5.19
CA GLY A 41 14.96 0.92 4.65
C GLY A 41 15.68 -0.06 5.59
N GLY A 42 15.51 -1.35 5.30
CA GLY A 42 16.12 -2.43 6.10
C GLY A 42 15.61 -2.44 7.54
N GLY A 43 16.48 -2.08 8.47
CA GLY A 43 16.21 -2.02 9.92
C GLY A 43 15.95 -0.61 10.47
N HIS A 44 15.76 0.39 9.62
CA HIS A 44 15.45 1.76 10.02
C HIS A 44 14.20 2.25 9.30
N LYS A 45 13.33 2.95 10.02
CA LYS A 45 12.21 3.66 9.41
C LYS A 45 12.01 5.00 10.11
N ARG A 46 11.94 6.07 9.32
CA ARG A 46 11.57 7.39 9.80
C ARG A 46 10.28 7.83 9.12
N LEU A 47 9.27 8.12 9.92
CA LEU A 47 8.04 8.75 9.49
C LEU A 47 8.13 10.24 9.76
N ILE A 48 7.67 11.02 8.81
CA ILE A 48 7.63 12.48 8.87
C ILE A 48 6.23 12.95 8.48
N CYS A 49 5.88 14.18 8.83
CA CYS A 49 4.65 14.77 8.33
C CYS A 49 4.62 14.81 6.79
N SER A 50 3.42 14.79 6.22
CA SER A 50 3.21 14.98 4.78
C SER A 50 3.62 16.37 4.28
N TRP A 51 3.59 17.37 5.17
CA TRP A 51 3.99 18.75 4.92
C TRP A 51 5.46 18.92 5.32
N THR A 52 6.33 19.19 4.34
CA THR A 52 7.79 19.23 4.49
C THR A 52 8.32 20.21 5.56
N PRO A 53 7.73 21.40 5.79
CA PRO A 53 8.18 22.33 6.83
C PRO A 53 7.89 21.88 8.27
N CYS A 54 7.13 20.80 8.45
CA CYS A 54 6.75 20.32 9.77
C CYS A 54 7.91 19.58 10.43
N SER A 55 8.19 19.91 11.71
CA SER A 55 9.21 19.21 12.51
C SER A 55 8.80 17.80 12.92
N PHE A 56 7.49 17.51 12.98
CA PHE A 56 6.97 16.19 13.36
C PHE A 56 7.74 15.02 12.72
N PHE A 57 8.26 14.13 13.56
CA PHE A 57 8.86 12.88 13.12
C PHE A 57 8.71 11.75 14.14
N VAL A 58 8.72 10.52 13.63
CA VAL A 58 8.84 9.31 14.44
C VAL A 58 9.93 8.45 13.84
N GLN A 59 10.95 8.15 14.62
CA GLN A 59 12.07 7.33 14.22
C GLN A 59 12.03 5.99 14.95
N MET A 60 12.11 4.92 14.17
CA MET A 60 12.06 3.56 14.66
C MET A 60 13.16 2.70 14.05
N TYR A 61 13.61 1.73 14.84
CA TYR A 61 14.63 0.78 14.44
C TYR A 61 14.18 -0.65 14.72
N GLN A 62 14.71 -1.57 13.94
CA GLN A 62 14.60 -3.00 14.20
C GLN A 62 15.69 -3.43 15.19
N GLN A 63 15.31 -4.19 16.22
CA GLN A 63 16.29 -4.73 17.15
C GLN A 63 17.16 -5.80 16.49
N LYS A 64 18.45 -5.77 16.81
CA LYS A 64 19.44 -6.75 16.30
C LYS A 64 19.33 -8.13 16.94
N LYS A 65 18.66 -8.25 18.09
CA LYS A 65 18.43 -9.55 18.74
C LYS A 65 16.93 -9.88 18.64
N PRO A 66 16.56 -11.05 18.10
CA PRO A 66 15.21 -11.54 18.29
C PRO A 66 15.00 -11.81 19.77
N VAL A 67 13.83 -11.45 20.30
CA VAL A 67 13.45 -11.73 21.70
C VAL A 67 13.10 -13.22 21.86
N ASP A 68 12.67 -13.86 20.78
CA ASP A 68 12.31 -15.26 20.69
C ASP A 68 12.69 -15.72 19.26
N GLU A 69 13.38 -16.84 19.10
CA GLU A 69 13.80 -17.35 17.78
C GLU A 69 12.61 -17.64 16.85
N SER A 70 11.43 -17.89 17.44
CA SER A 70 10.18 -18.13 16.71
C SER A 70 9.49 -16.84 16.26
N LYS A 71 9.83 -15.69 16.88
CA LYS A 71 9.21 -14.39 16.59
C LYS A 71 10.18 -13.51 15.81
N GLY A 72 9.64 -12.79 14.83
CA GLY A 72 10.42 -11.83 14.05
C GLY A 72 11.13 -10.80 14.95
N ARG A 73 12.17 -10.16 14.42
CA ARG A 73 12.90 -9.12 15.15
C ARG A 73 11.97 -7.93 15.46
N PRO A 74 11.81 -7.56 16.74
CA PRO A 74 10.89 -6.50 17.12
C PRO A 74 11.38 -5.14 16.64
N TRP A 75 10.43 -4.23 16.47
CA TRP A 75 10.66 -2.83 16.10
C TRP A 75 10.39 -1.95 17.31
N TYR A 76 11.14 -0.88 17.50
CA TYR A 76 10.89 0.04 18.60
C TYR A 76 11.05 1.50 18.16
N ILE A 77 10.38 2.41 18.86
CA ILE A 77 10.51 3.86 18.67
C ILE A 77 11.77 4.32 19.41
N SER A 78 12.76 4.80 18.68
CA SER A 78 14.01 5.32 19.27
C SER A 78 13.90 6.78 19.68
N SER A 79 13.16 7.57 18.90
CA SER A 79 12.97 9.00 19.12
C SER A 79 11.77 9.49 18.33
N CYS A 80 11.06 10.47 18.87
CA CYS A 80 9.95 11.14 18.19
C CYS A 80 9.88 12.60 18.61
N ASP A 81 9.39 13.44 17.71
CA ASP A 81 8.84 14.76 18.01
C ASP A 81 7.41 14.76 17.48
N LEU A 82 6.45 14.84 18.39
CA LEU A 82 5.02 14.81 18.07
C LEU A 82 4.45 16.19 17.82
N ASN A 83 5.25 17.24 18.03
CA ASN A 83 4.82 18.60 17.81
C ASN A 83 4.75 18.88 16.32
N HIS A 84 3.55 19.22 15.86
CA HIS A 84 3.39 19.82 14.56
C HIS A 84 3.76 21.31 14.66
N ALA A 85 4.33 21.85 13.58
CA ALA A 85 4.46 23.29 13.43
C ALA A 85 3.08 23.96 13.54
N VAL A 86 3.02 25.16 14.10
CA VAL A 86 1.77 25.91 14.38
C VAL A 86 0.91 26.01 13.12
N ASP A 87 1.52 26.26 11.97
CA ASP A 87 0.83 26.41 10.69
C ASP A 87 0.81 25.12 9.85
N CYS A 88 0.81 23.94 10.50
CA CYS A 88 0.85 22.67 9.79
C CYS A 88 -0.41 22.43 8.95
N MET A 89 -0.29 22.66 7.64
CA MET A 89 -1.34 22.46 6.63
C MET A 89 -1.54 20.99 6.20
N SER A 90 -0.93 20.02 6.89
CA SER A 90 -1.17 18.62 6.53
C SER A 90 -2.60 18.22 6.89
N VAL A 91 -3.27 17.56 5.94
CA VAL A 91 -4.64 17.08 6.08
C VAL A 91 -4.63 15.57 6.13
N ALA A 92 -5.35 14.98 7.08
CA ALA A 92 -5.52 13.55 7.18
C ALA A 92 -5.95 12.92 5.85
N LYS A 93 -5.26 11.84 5.48
CA LYS A 93 -5.56 11.03 4.30
C LYS A 93 -5.75 9.59 4.77
N PRO A 94 -6.99 9.19 5.14
CA PRO A 94 -7.21 7.87 5.71
C PRO A 94 -6.77 6.75 4.75
N THR A 95 -6.11 5.75 5.31
CA THR A 95 -5.73 4.53 4.59
C THR A 95 -6.94 3.61 4.40
N CYS A 96 -6.84 2.62 3.51
CA CYS A 96 -7.89 1.61 3.33
C CYS A 96 -8.20 0.90 4.67
N ARG A 97 -7.15 0.51 5.41
CA ARG A 97 -7.26 -0.12 6.74
C ARG A 97 -8.10 0.72 7.70
N GLN A 98 -7.74 2.00 7.82
CA GLN A 98 -8.43 2.94 8.71
C GLN A 98 -9.90 3.09 8.33
N LEU A 99 -10.19 3.28 7.03
CA LEU A 99 -11.58 3.36 6.55
C LEU A 99 -12.37 2.09 6.88
N THR A 100 -11.79 0.91 6.65
CA THR A 100 -12.42 -0.39 6.97
C THR A 100 -12.72 -0.54 8.47
N GLN A 101 -11.93 0.06 9.35
CA GLN A 101 -12.13 0.02 10.81
C GLN A 101 -13.11 1.07 11.34
N MET A 102 -13.50 2.06 10.52
CA MET A 102 -14.43 3.11 10.96
C MET A 102 -15.85 2.58 11.08
N GLN A 103 -16.44 2.67 12.27
CA GLN A 103 -17.82 2.28 12.52
C GLN A 103 -18.81 2.98 11.58
N ALA A 104 -18.62 4.29 11.34
CA ALA A 104 -19.48 5.06 10.46
C ALA A 104 -19.50 4.55 9.00
N LEU A 105 -18.35 4.09 8.48
CA LEU A 105 -18.31 3.50 7.15
C LEU A 105 -18.94 2.10 7.16
N GLN A 106 -18.68 1.31 8.20
CA GLN A 106 -19.27 -0.02 8.34
C GLN A 106 -20.80 0.05 8.38
N THR A 107 -21.40 0.92 9.19
CA THR A 107 -22.86 1.02 9.29
C THR A 107 -23.50 1.37 7.94
N VAL A 108 -22.93 2.34 7.21
CA VAL A 108 -23.42 2.75 5.88
C VAL A 108 -23.31 1.63 4.85
N VAL A 109 -22.22 0.86 4.88
CA VAL A 109 -22.00 -0.25 3.94
C VAL A 109 -22.90 -1.45 4.26
N HIS A 110 -23.09 -1.77 5.53
CA HIS A 110 -23.97 -2.86 5.96
C HIS A 110 -25.45 -2.51 5.76
N SER A 111 -25.84 -1.25 5.94
CA SER A 111 -27.22 -0.81 5.67
C SER A 111 -27.57 -0.87 4.18
N ASN A 112 -26.59 -0.69 3.30
CA ASN A 112 -26.79 -0.79 1.86
C ASN A 112 -25.55 -1.33 1.14
N SER A 113 -25.51 -2.65 0.93
CA SER A 113 -24.39 -3.33 0.27
C SER A 113 -24.13 -2.86 -1.18
N LYS A 114 -25.15 -2.30 -1.85
CA LYS A 114 -25.06 -1.78 -3.22
C LYS A 114 -24.74 -0.29 -3.30
N ILE A 115 -24.54 0.40 -2.17
CA ILE A 115 -24.27 1.85 -2.15
C ILE A 115 -23.06 2.24 -3.00
N SER A 116 -23.16 3.33 -3.75
CA SER A 116 -22.04 3.82 -4.58
C SER A 116 -20.97 4.50 -3.71
N ALA A 117 -19.71 4.51 -4.17
CA ALA A 117 -18.64 5.21 -3.48
C ALA A 117 -18.92 6.72 -3.34
N ASN A 118 -19.60 7.32 -4.31
CA ASN A 118 -19.99 8.73 -4.25
C ASN A 118 -21.05 8.99 -3.18
N ALA A 119 -22.03 8.10 -3.03
CA ALA A 119 -23.03 8.19 -1.97
C ALA A 119 -22.39 8.03 -0.58
N ILE A 120 -21.40 7.15 -0.43
CA ILE A 120 -20.60 7.04 0.81
C ILE A 120 -19.84 8.35 1.10
N ILE A 121 -19.21 8.95 0.08
CA ILE A 121 -18.49 10.22 0.23
C ILE A 121 -19.44 11.34 0.66
N SER A 122 -20.65 11.39 0.09
CA SER A 122 -21.68 12.36 0.48
C SER A 122 -22.20 12.13 1.91
N ALA A 123 -22.29 10.88 2.37
CA ALA A 123 -22.72 10.55 3.72
C ALA A 123 -21.68 10.91 4.80
N MET A 124 -20.42 11.11 4.45
CA MET A 124 -19.32 11.43 5.38
C MET A 124 -18.50 12.65 4.92
N PRO A 125 -19.07 13.87 4.96
CA PRO A 125 -18.41 15.07 4.47
C PRO A 125 -17.26 15.56 5.35
N SER A 126 -17.20 15.13 6.61
CA SER A 126 -16.15 15.50 7.58
C SER A 126 -14.76 14.98 7.19
N LEU A 127 -14.71 13.92 6.39
CA LEU A 127 -13.48 13.38 5.84
C LEU A 127 -13.35 13.89 4.39
N ASN A 128 -12.18 14.40 4.01
CA ASN A 128 -11.88 14.86 2.63
C ASN A 128 -11.77 13.68 1.63
N LEU A 129 -12.82 12.84 1.54
CA LEU A 129 -12.84 11.58 0.80
C LEU A 129 -13.04 11.75 -0.70
N LYS A 130 -13.39 12.95 -1.18
CA LYS A 130 -13.57 13.23 -2.62
C LYS A 130 -12.36 12.79 -3.45
N ARG A 131 -11.14 13.05 -2.95
CA ARG A 131 -9.88 12.66 -3.61
C ARG A 131 -9.47 11.20 -3.35
N LEU A 132 -10.24 10.47 -2.56
CA LEU A 132 -9.97 9.10 -2.08
C LEU A 132 -10.99 8.06 -2.57
N GLN A 133 -11.78 8.38 -3.59
CA GLN A 133 -12.84 7.51 -4.11
C GLN A 133 -12.40 6.06 -4.34
N ARG A 134 -11.21 5.83 -4.92
CA ARG A 134 -10.65 4.49 -5.13
C ARG A 134 -10.36 3.76 -3.81
N THR A 135 -9.91 4.46 -2.78
CA THR A 135 -9.64 3.91 -1.45
C THR A 135 -10.96 3.56 -0.75
N VAL A 136 -11.98 4.42 -0.86
CA VAL A 136 -13.33 4.16 -0.34
C VAL A 136 -13.93 2.92 -0.98
N TYR A 137 -13.79 2.77 -2.29
CA TYR A 137 -14.26 1.58 -3.01
C TYR A 137 -13.56 0.29 -2.53
N ARG A 138 -12.23 0.35 -2.30
CA ARG A 138 -11.47 -0.79 -1.74
C ARG A 138 -11.92 -1.13 -0.32
N ALA A 139 -12.09 -0.13 0.54
CA ALA A 139 -12.55 -0.33 1.91
C ALA A 139 -13.96 -0.93 1.95
N LYS A 140 -14.90 -0.43 1.13
CA LYS A 140 -16.23 -1.03 0.96
C LYS A 140 -16.13 -2.51 0.61
N ARG A 141 -15.32 -2.84 -0.41
CA ARG A 141 -15.12 -4.23 -0.83
C ARG A 141 -14.59 -5.08 0.33
N GLU A 142 -13.60 -4.58 1.06
CA GLU A 142 -13.01 -5.26 2.20
C GLU A 142 -14.04 -5.54 3.30
N ILE A 143 -14.87 -4.55 3.64
CA ILE A 143 -15.97 -4.68 4.61
C ILE A 143 -16.94 -5.79 4.18
N LEU A 144 -17.35 -5.81 2.91
CA LEU A 144 -18.29 -6.82 2.40
C LEU A 144 -17.67 -8.22 2.29
N THR A 145 -16.36 -8.32 2.09
CA THR A 145 -15.65 -9.61 2.04
C THR A 145 -15.26 -10.15 3.41
N ARG A 146 -15.24 -9.30 4.45
CA ARG A 146 -15.06 -9.76 5.83
C ARG A 146 -16.33 -10.49 6.24
N THR A 147 -16.28 -11.82 6.25
CA THR A 147 -17.25 -12.62 7.01
C THR A 147 -17.20 -12.11 8.46
N PRO A 148 -18.34 -11.81 9.10
CA PRO A 148 -18.32 -11.56 10.53
C PRO A 148 -17.71 -12.80 11.17
N GLU A 149 -16.61 -12.63 11.91
CA GLU A 149 -16.07 -13.71 12.72
C GLU A 149 -17.08 -13.99 13.83
N SER A 150 -18.02 -14.90 13.55
CA SER A 150 -18.92 -15.44 14.55
C SER A 150 -18.15 -16.44 15.39
N SER A 151 -17.86 -15.98 16.61
CA SER A 151 -18.01 -16.72 17.86
C SER A 151 -17.17 -17.99 18.03
N THR A 152 -16.34 -17.96 19.06
CA THR A 152 -16.07 -19.11 19.94
C THR A 152 -17.17 -20.17 19.84
N PHE A 153 -16.81 -21.29 19.23
CA PHE A 153 -17.60 -22.51 19.25
C PHE A 153 -17.54 -23.05 20.68
N ASP A 154 -18.53 -22.70 21.49
CA ASP A 154 -18.81 -23.38 22.76
C ASP A 154 -19.27 -24.81 22.43
N PRO A 155 -18.53 -25.86 22.85
CA PRO A 155 -18.80 -27.23 22.47
C PRO A 155 -19.78 -27.88 23.46
N ASP A 156 -20.94 -27.30 23.73
CA ASP A 156 -21.99 -27.99 24.51
C ASP A 156 -23.38 -27.39 24.21
N GLY A 157 -24.23 -28.15 23.51
CA GLY A 157 -25.61 -27.74 23.25
C GLY A 157 -26.28 -28.49 22.10
N TYR A 158 -26.65 -29.75 22.34
CA TYR A 158 -27.54 -30.53 21.47
C TYR A 158 -28.92 -29.85 21.29
N THR A 159 -29.48 -29.85 20.08
CA THR A 159 -30.74 -30.59 19.75
C THR A 159 -31.20 -30.42 18.29
N ALA A 160 -31.30 -31.58 17.63
CA ALA A 160 -32.32 -32.05 16.67
C ALA A 160 -32.92 -31.12 15.60
N ALA A 161 -32.66 -31.41 14.32
CA ALA A 161 -33.67 -31.85 13.35
C ALA A 161 -33.05 -32.10 11.94
N GLY A 162 -33.43 -33.20 11.28
CA GLY A 162 -33.45 -33.27 9.81
C GLY A 162 -32.55 -34.29 9.08
N LEU A 163 -32.89 -35.59 9.18
CA LEU A 163 -33.10 -36.54 8.06
C LEU A 163 -32.07 -36.61 6.88
N VAL A 164 -31.11 -37.57 6.96
CA VAL A 164 -30.91 -38.82 6.15
C VAL A 164 -31.12 -38.76 4.60
N PRO A 165 -30.38 -39.51 3.70
CA PRO A 165 -29.62 -40.75 3.94
C PRO A 165 -28.19 -40.91 3.36
N LYS A 166 -27.51 -41.82 4.04
CA LYS A 166 -26.29 -42.57 3.72
C LYS A 166 -26.64 -43.74 2.79
N GLN A 167 -25.87 -43.97 1.71
CA GLN A 167 -25.89 -45.24 0.98
C GLN A 167 -24.62 -46.03 1.29
N GLN A 168 -24.81 -47.18 1.94
CA GLN A 168 -23.88 -48.31 2.00
C GLN A 168 -24.22 -49.27 0.86
N LEU A 169 -23.19 -49.85 0.23
CA LEU A 169 -23.25 -51.18 -0.35
C LEU A 169 -21.91 -51.89 -0.06
N ALA A 170 -22.00 -52.98 0.72
CA ALA A 170 -21.05 -54.09 0.77
C ALA A 170 -21.64 -55.23 -0.10
N PRO A 171 -21.13 -56.49 -0.13
CA PRO A 171 -19.89 -57.07 0.42
C PRO A 171 -19.16 -58.01 -0.59
N SER A 172 -18.04 -58.62 -0.21
CA SER A 172 -17.76 -60.07 -0.39
C SER A 172 -16.41 -60.47 0.23
N ALA A 173 -16.41 -61.62 0.92
CA ALA A 173 -15.34 -62.16 1.73
C ALA A 173 -14.46 -63.17 0.97
N GLN A 174 -13.22 -63.40 1.43
CA GLN A 174 -12.70 -64.74 1.84
C GLN A 174 -11.19 -64.71 2.23
N ALA A 175 -10.96 -65.03 3.52
CA ALA A 175 -10.07 -66.08 4.08
C ALA A 175 -8.57 -66.25 3.73
N ILE A 176 -7.74 -66.11 4.79
CA ILE A 176 -6.60 -66.96 5.28
C ILE A 176 -5.23 -66.95 4.55
N GLY A 177 -4.16 -66.63 5.31
CA GLY A 177 -2.80 -67.17 5.11
C GLY A 177 -1.63 -66.19 5.38
N PRO A 178 -0.48 -66.61 5.98
CA PRO A 178 0.31 -65.73 6.86
C PRO A 178 1.66 -65.21 6.28
N ALA A 179 2.19 -64.20 7.00
CA ALA A 179 3.60 -63.81 7.14
C ALA A 179 4.40 -63.43 5.89
N SER A 180 4.73 -62.13 5.78
CA SER A 180 6.05 -61.64 5.35
C SER A 180 6.17 -60.14 5.62
N VAL A 181 7.18 -59.75 6.38
CA VAL A 181 7.57 -58.37 6.69
C VAL A 181 8.15 -57.70 5.42
N PRO A 182 7.73 -56.49 5.03
CA PRO A 182 8.52 -55.66 4.14
C PRO A 182 9.14 -54.47 4.88
N SER A 183 10.45 -54.34 4.74
CA SER A 183 11.26 -53.20 5.17
C SER A 183 10.72 -51.84 4.68
N PRO A 184 10.95 -50.73 5.41
CA PRO A 184 10.47 -49.42 5.01
C PRO A 184 11.28 -48.87 3.82
N GLN A 185 10.65 -48.68 2.67
CA GLN A 185 11.21 -47.86 1.59
C GLN A 185 10.83 -46.39 1.79
N LEU A 186 11.85 -45.54 1.90
CA LEU A 186 11.72 -44.08 1.94
C LEU A 186 11.13 -43.52 0.63
N PRO A 187 10.23 -42.51 0.68
CA PRO A 187 9.57 -41.99 -0.52
C PRO A 187 10.50 -41.07 -1.34
N LYS A 188 10.55 -41.31 -2.66
CA LYS A 188 11.24 -40.52 -3.69
C LYS A 188 10.57 -39.15 -3.95
N LYS A 189 10.28 -38.35 -2.92
CA LYS A 189 9.52 -37.09 -3.04
C LYS A 189 10.37 -35.82 -3.28
N ARG A 190 11.70 -35.94 -3.42
CA ARG A 190 12.62 -34.78 -3.51
C ARG A 190 12.86 -34.21 -4.91
N LYS A 191 12.55 -34.92 -6.00
CA LYS A 191 12.85 -34.45 -7.37
C LYS A 191 11.78 -33.55 -8.00
N GLU A 192 10.56 -33.58 -7.48
CA GLU A 192 9.44 -32.77 -7.99
C GLU A 192 9.52 -31.33 -7.47
N SER A 193 9.86 -31.16 -6.18
CA SER A 193 10.05 -29.85 -5.55
C SER A 193 11.16 -29.01 -6.17
N ASP A 194 12.25 -29.62 -6.63
CA ASP A 194 13.36 -28.90 -7.28
C ASP A 194 12.98 -28.42 -8.69
N LYS A 195 12.16 -29.20 -9.41
CA LYS A 195 11.63 -28.79 -10.72
C LYS A 195 10.65 -27.64 -10.57
N ASP A 196 9.76 -27.72 -9.59
CA ASP A 196 8.79 -26.66 -9.28
C ASP A 196 9.49 -25.35 -8.90
N LEU A 197 10.58 -25.42 -8.12
CA LEU A 197 11.40 -24.26 -7.77
C LEU A 197 12.04 -23.60 -9.00
N VAL A 198 12.59 -24.40 -9.92
CA VAL A 198 13.18 -23.90 -11.18
C VAL A 198 12.12 -23.26 -12.09
N GLU A 199 10.92 -23.83 -12.13
CA GLU A 199 9.80 -23.26 -12.89
C GLU A 199 9.28 -21.95 -12.28
N ILE A 200 9.18 -21.87 -10.95
CA ILE A 200 8.83 -20.64 -10.23
C ILE A 200 9.88 -19.55 -10.47
N GLU A 201 11.17 -19.90 -10.43
CA GLU A 201 12.25 -18.95 -10.67
C GLU A 201 12.26 -18.45 -12.12
N ARG A 202 12.00 -19.33 -13.09
CA ARG A 202 11.80 -18.97 -14.50
C ARG A 202 10.62 -18.02 -14.67
N ALA A 203 9.47 -18.30 -14.03
CA ALA A 203 8.30 -17.44 -14.08
C ALA A 203 8.57 -16.05 -13.46
N ARG A 204 9.37 -16.01 -12.38
CA ARG A 204 9.80 -14.76 -11.73
C ARG A 204 10.69 -13.92 -12.66
N LEU A 205 11.64 -14.53 -13.36
CA LEU A 205 12.52 -13.86 -14.32
C LEU A 205 11.72 -13.30 -15.51
N GLU A 206 10.78 -14.06 -16.04
CA GLU A 206 9.92 -13.60 -17.14
C GLU A 206 9.07 -12.40 -16.71
N LEU A 207 8.51 -12.41 -15.50
CA LEU A 207 7.76 -11.27 -14.97
C LEU A 207 8.65 -10.03 -14.79
N LYS A 208 9.91 -10.22 -14.38
CA LYS A 208 10.89 -9.13 -14.28
C LYS A 208 11.21 -8.55 -15.66
N ARG A 209 11.46 -9.39 -16.66
CA ARG A 209 11.71 -8.96 -18.04
C ARG A 209 10.55 -8.17 -18.63
N ARG A 210 9.31 -8.60 -18.38
CA ARG A 210 8.10 -7.87 -18.81
C ARG A 210 7.97 -6.50 -18.16
N LYS A 211 8.34 -6.37 -16.89
CA LYS A 211 8.34 -5.08 -16.17
C LYS A 211 9.41 -4.15 -16.73
N GLU A 212 10.62 -4.66 -16.96
CA GLU A 212 11.72 -3.89 -17.55
C GLU A 212 11.38 -3.42 -18.95
N ALA A 213 10.85 -4.30 -19.81
CA ALA A 213 10.40 -3.94 -21.16
C ALA A 213 9.26 -2.91 -21.17
N ARG A 214 8.46 -2.84 -20.10
CA ARG A 214 7.43 -1.80 -19.95
C ARG A 214 8.05 -0.47 -19.52
N LEU A 215 8.96 -0.50 -18.54
CA LEU A 215 9.69 0.67 -18.07
C LEU A 215 10.53 1.29 -19.19
N GLU A 216 11.16 0.49 -20.03
CA GLU A 216 11.94 0.95 -21.17
C GLU A 216 11.06 1.66 -22.21
N ARG A 217 9.88 1.09 -22.53
CA ARG A 217 8.90 1.75 -23.40
C ARG A 217 8.38 3.07 -22.80
N GLU A 218 8.09 3.09 -21.51
CA GLU A 218 7.67 4.30 -20.81
C GLU A 218 8.78 5.36 -20.81
N ALA A 219 10.04 4.96 -20.61
CA ALA A 219 11.21 5.84 -20.68
C ALA A 219 11.42 6.39 -22.10
N GLN A 220 11.24 5.57 -23.13
CA GLN A 220 11.36 5.99 -24.52
C GLN A 220 10.29 7.01 -24.89
N VAL A 221 9.03 6.80 -24.47
CA VAL A 221 7.95 7.78 -24.66
C VAL A 221 8.27 9.08 -23.92
N HIS A 222 8.72 8.99 -22.66
CA HIS A 222 9.09 10.17 -21.89
C HIS A 222 10.23 10.96 -22.53
N HIS A 223 11.25 10.27 -23.03
CA HIS A 223 12.35 10.89 -23.76
C HIS A 223 11.86 11.66 -24.99
N ARG A 224 10.98 11.05 -25.81
CA ARG A 224 10.38 11.71 -26.97
C ARG A 224 9.58 12.96 -26.59
N ILE A 225 8.85 12.92 -25.49
CA ILE A 225 8.11 14.09 -24.97
C ILE A 225 9.08 15.21 -24.57
N LEU A 226 10.18 14.88 -23.90
CA LEU A 226 11.18 15.88 -23.51
C LEU A 226 11.85 16.54 -24.72
N VAL A 227 12.18 15.75 -25.75
CA VAL A 227 12.75 16.28 -26.99
C VAL A 227 11.76 17.22 -27.68
N ALA A 228 10.51 16.80 -27.85
CA ALA A 228 9.48 17.65 -28.45
C ALA A 228 9.26 18.96 -27.68
N LYS A 229 9.31 18.92 -26.34
CA LYS A 229 9.24 20.13 -25.50
C LYS A 229 10.45 21.04 -25.66
N ALA A 230 11.64 20.49 -25.85
CA ALA A 230 12.83 21.29 -26.10
C ALA A 230 12.75 22.00 -27.46
N GLU A 231 12.28 21.30 -28.50
CA GLU A 231 12.03 21.88 -29.83
C GLU A 231 10.95 22.97 -29.78
N GLU A 232 9.86 22.74 -29.05
CA GLU A 232 8.79 23.73 -28.85
C GLU A 232 9.33 24.99 -28.14
N ALA A 233 10.17 24.82 -27.12
CA ALA A 233 10.80 25.94 -26.41
C ALA A 233 11.76 26.73 -27.31
N GLU A 234 12.54 26.05 -28.16
CA GLU A 234 13.44 26.70 -29.11
C GLU A 234 12.65 27.53 -30.15
N LEU A 235 11.55 26.98 -30.67
CA LEU A 235 10.66 27.70 -31.58
C LEU A 235 10.00 28.91 -30.89
N ALA A 236 9.54 28.74 -29.65
CA ALA A 236 8.96 29.84 -28.88
C ALA A 236 9.96 30.99 -28.68
N LEU A 237 11.24 30.68 -28.41
CA LEU A 237 12.30 31.68 -28.28
C LEU A 237 12.55 32.39 -29.62
N LYS A 238 12.63 31.66 -30.73
CA LYS A 238 12.77 32.25 -32.08
C LYS A 238 11.62 33.21 -32.41
N VAL A 239 10.38 32.81 -32.11
CA VAL A 239 9.18 33.65 -32.31
C VAL A 239 9.23 34.89 -31.43
N ALA A 240 9.59 34.75 -30.15
CA ALA A 240 9.73 35.88 -29.23
C ALA A 240 10.80 36.86 -29.70
N ARG A 241 11.96 36.36 -30.16
CA ARG A 241 13.05 37.19 -30.71
C ARG A 241 12.60 37.92 -31.98
N ALA A 242 11.91 37.24 -32.90
CA ALA A 242 11.38 37.86 -34.11
C ALA A 242 10.33 38.95 -33.80
N LYS A 243 9.47 38.71 -32.81
CA LYS A 243 8.48 39.70 -32.36
C LYS A 243 9.16 40.92 -31.72
N ALA A 244 10.11 40.71 -30.82
CA ALA A 244 10.88 41.79 -30.20
C ALA A 244 11.62 42.62 -31.25
N ARG A 245 12.23 41.97 -32.25
CA ARG A 245 12.88 42.65 -33.38
C ARG A 245 11.91 43.52 -34.16
N HIS A 246 10.72 43.01 -34.46
CA HIS A 246 9.70 43.78 -35.16
C HIS A 246 9.24 45.00 -34.35
N GLU A 247 9.09 44.87 -33.03
CA GLU A 247 8.77 45.98 -32.13
C GLU A 247 9.87 47.06 -32.10
N LEU A 248 11.15 46.67 -32.09
CA LEU A 248 12.28 47.60 -32.13
C LEU A 248 12.34 48.37 -33.47
N LEU A 249 12.15 47.67 -34.59
CA LEU A 249 12.09 48.30 -35.91
C LEU A 249 10.92 49.28 -36.03
N ASN A 250 9.75 48.92 -35.49
CA ASN A 250 8.58 49.81 -35.45
C ASN A 250 8.82 51.05 -34.56
N ALA A 251 9.72 50.95 -33.57
CA ALA A 251 10.15 52.08 -32.75
C ALA A 251 11.23 52.95 -33.43
N GLY A 252 11.63 52.64 -34.67
CA GLY A 252 12.60 53.40 -35.46
C GLY A 252 14.06 53.04 -35.19
N ILE A 253 14.33 51.95 -34.48
CA ILE A 253 15.70 51.44 -34.24
C ILE A 253 16.21 50.80 -35.54
N SER A 254 17.48 51.02 -35.86
CA SER A 254 18.10 50.44 -37.06
C SER A 254 18.23 48.91 -36.93
N HIS A 255 18.32 48.22 -38.06
CA HIS A 255 18.35 46.76 -38.10
C HIS A 255 19.59 46.18 -37.38
N ASP A 256 20.76 46.81 -37.55
CA ASP A 256 22.02 46.43 -36.91
C ASP A 256 21.96 46.61 -35.38
N GLU A 257 21.37 47.72 -34.90
CA GLU A 257 21.19 47.97 -33.46
C GLU A 257 20.19 47.00 -32.82
N ALA A 258 19.09 46.67 -33.52
CA ALA A 258 18.11 45.71 -33.03
C ALA A 258 18.69 44.29 -32.91
N ASP A 259 19.54 43.88 -33.85
CA ASP A 259 20.19 42.56 -33.81
C ASP A 259 21.27 42.50 -32.71
N GLN A 260 21.97 43.61 -32.44
CA GLN A 260 22.92 43.74 -31.32
C GLN A 260 22.22 43.67 -29.95
N ILE A 261 21.00 44.22 -29.80
CA ILE A 261 20.20 44.18 -28.56
C ILE A 261 19.65 42.76 -28.27
N LEU A 262 19.42 41.97 -29.33
CA LEU A 262 18.77 40.65 -29.24
C LEU A 262 19.74 39.46 -29.27
N MET A 263 21.04 39.69 -29.45
CA MET A 263 22.10 38.67 -29.29
C MET A 263 22.31 38.32 -27.82
#